data_AF-A0A061EII4-F1
#
_entry.id   AF-A0A061EII4-F1
#
_cell.length_a   1.000
_cell.length_b   1.000
_cell.length_c   1.000
_cell.angle_alpha   90.00
_cell.angle_beta   90.00
_cell.angle_gamma   90.00
#
_symmetry.space_group_name_H-M   'P 1'
#
loop_
_entity.id
_entity.type
_entity.pdbx_description
1 polymer ?
#
loop_
_entity_poly.entity_id
_entity_poly.type
_entity_poly.pdbx_seq_one_letter_code
_entity_poly.pdbx_strand_id
1 'polypeptide(L)'
;MNERLRGAAHSGSIDALYASIQENAHVFELIDQIPFVDTSLHLAAKAGHVEFVMEMMNLKPSFARKLNQDGLSPIHLALAYEQKEMVDLLLASDKDLACVKGKEGYTPLH
;
A
#
# COMPACT_ATOMS: atom_id res chain seq x y z
N MET A 1 -0.18 -13.43 1.34
CA MET A 1 0.24 -12.42 2.34
C MET A 1 0.04 -13.01 3.73
N ASN A 2 1.02 -12.91 4.63
CA ASN A 2 0.90 -13.44 5.99
C ASN A 2 -0.23 -12.74 6.76
N GLU A 3 -1.04 -13.50 7.50
CA GLU A 3 -2.18 -12.94 8.25
C GLU A 3 -1.76 -11.86 9.26
N ARG A 4 -0.57 -12.00 9.86
CA ARG A 4 0.02 -11.00 10.77
C ARG A 4 0.31 -9.67 10.08
N LEU A 5 0.98 -9.69 8.94
CA LEU A 5 1.28 -8.47 8.16
C LEU A 5 -0.01 -7.80 7.69
N ARG A 6 -1.02 -8.60 7.34
CA ARG A 6 -2.34 -8.11 6.96
C ARG A 6 -3.06 -7.44 8.14
N GLY A 7 -3.00 -8.07 9.31
CA GLY A 7 -3.54 -7.52 10.56
C GLY A 7 -2.84 -6.23 10.99
N ALA A 8 -1.51 -6.18 10.88
CA ALA A 8 -0.70 -4.99 11.16
C ALA A 8 -1.09 -3.81 10.27
N ALA A 9 -1.27 -4.05 8.98
CA ALA A 9 -1.73 -3.03 8.04
C ALA A 9 -3.17 -2.55 8.31
N HIS A 10 -4.04 -3.45 8.78
CA HIS A 10 -5.42 -3.10 9.12
C HIS A 10 -5.52 -2.29 10.42
N SER A 11 -4.67 -2.59 11.41
CA SER A 11 -4.63 -1.88 12.70
C SER A 11 -3.68 -0.67 12.71
N GLY A 12 -2.84 -0.50 11.69
CA GLY A 12 -1.81 0.54 11.64
C GLY A 12 -0.62 0.26 12.56
N SER A 13 -0.45 -0.96 13.07
CA SER A 13 0.59 -1.29 14.05
C SER A 13 1.97 -1.44 13.39
N ILE A 14 2.86 -0.47 13.65
CA ILE A 14 4.26 -0.49 13.22
C ILE A 14 5.05 -1.60 13.93
N ASP A 15 4.78 -1.85 15.21
CA ASP A 15 5.41 -2.96 15.94
C ASP A 15 5.12 -4.32 15.29
N ALA A 16 3.86 -4.55 14.90
CA ALA A 16 3.46 -5.78 14.22
C ALA A 16 4.02 -5.88 12.78
N LEU A 17 4.25 -4.75 12.11
CA LEU A 17 4.98 -4.69 10.83
C LEU A 17 6.40 -5.20 11.03
N TYR A 18 7.14 -4.63 11.98
CA TYR A 18 8.52 -5.01 12.25
C TYR A 18 8.65 -6.46 12.75
N ALA A 19 7.73 -6.92 13.60
CA ALA A 19 7.67 -8.32 14.01
C ALA A 19 7.47 -9.25 12.80
N SER A 20 6.61 -8.87 11.85
CA SER A 20 6.39 -9.66 10.62
C SER A 20 7.64 -9.73 9.72
N ILE A 21 8.44 -8.66 9.67
CA ILE A 21 9.72 -8.62 8.94
C ILE A 21 10.77 -9.48 9.65
N GLN A 22 10.83 -9.43 10.98
CA GLN A 22 11.77 -10.26 11.76
C GLN A 22 11.47 -11.75 11.60
N GLU A 23 10.19 -12.13 11.56
CA GLU A 23 9.78 -13.52 11.32
C GLU A 23 10.11 -14.00 9.90
N ASN A 24 10.04 -13.10 8.91
CA ASN A 24 10.38 -13.41 7.54
C ASN A 24 10.99 -12.20 6.82
N ALA A 25 12.32 -12.17 6.78
CA ALA A 25 13.08 -11.08 6.16
C ALA A 25 12.80 -10.90 4.65
N HIS A 26 12.30 -11.94 3.97
CA HIS A 26 11.98 -11.90 2.53
C HIS A 26 10.49 -11.72 2.25
N VAL A 27 9.68 -11.36 3.26
CA VAL A 27 8.23 -11.22 3.12
C VAL A 27 7.84 -10.25 2.00
N PHE A 28 8.59 -9.18 1.80
CA PHE A 28 8.30 -8.20 0.75
C PHE A 28 8.67 -8.69 -0.65
N GLU A 29 9.80 -9.38 -0.81
CA GLU A 29 10.24 -9.90 -2.11
C GLU A 29 9.27 -10.96 -2.65
N LEU A 30 8.71 -11.79 -1.76
CA LEU A 30 7.68 -12.77 -2.13
C LEU A 30 6.40 -12.09 -2.61
N ILE A 31 5.99 -11.01 -1.95
CA ILE A 31 4.80 -10.24 -2.35
C ILE A 31 5.07 -9.48 -3.66
N ASP A 32 6.29 -8.98 -3.85
CA ASP A 32 6.67 -8.20 -5.02
C ASP A 32 6.61 -9.04 -6.32
N GLN A 33 6.94 -10.33 -6.23
CA GLN A 33 6.84 -11.27 -7.35
C GLN A 33 5.40 -11.57 -7.79
N ILE A 34 4.39 -11.28 -6.96
CA ILE A 34 2.99 -11.51 -7.30
C ILE A 34 2.46 -10.29 -8.09
N PRO A 35 2.03 -10.44 -9.36
CA PRO A 35 1.66 -9.28 -10.18
C PRO A 35 0.46 -8.48 -9.63
N PHE A 36 -0.60 -9.19 -9.22
CA PHE A 36 -1.83 -8.60 -8.68
C PHE A 36 -2.09 -9.15 -7.28
N VAL A 37 -1.79 -8.34 -6.26
CA VAL A 37 -1.91 -8.77 -4.88
C VAL A 37 -2.26 -7.60 -3.98
N ASP A 38 -3.16 -7.84 -3.04
CA ASP A 38 -3.43 -6.88 -1.98
C ASP A 38 -2.22 -6.85 -1.03
N THR A 39 -1.58 -5.68 -0.95
CA THR A 39 -0.40 -5.47 -0.09
C THR A 39 -0.80 -4.80 1.22
N SER A 40 0.12 -4.81 2.19
CA SER A 40 -0.03 -4.03 3.42
C SER A 40 -0.32 -2.56 3.14
N LEU A 41 0.28 -2.01 2.10
CA LEU A 41 0.06 -0.61 1.70
C LEU A 41 -1.36 -0.35 1.18
N HIS A 42 -1.98 -1.30 0.47
CA HIS A 42 -3.37 -1.18 0.02
C HIS A 42 -4.34 -1.09 1.20
N LEU A 43 -4.17 -1.99 2.18
CA LEU A 43 -5.02 -2.05 3.36
C LEU A 43 -4.84 -0.82 4.26
N ALA A 44 -3.60 -0.40 4.47
CA ALA A 44 -3.31 0.79 5.26
C ALA A 44 -3.82 2.08 4.56
N ALA A 45 -3.72 2.16 3.23
CA ALA A 45 -4.27 3.26 2.44
C ALA A 45 -5.79 3.35 2.52
N LYS A 46 -6.46 2.20 2.41
CA LYS A 46 -7.91 2.10 2.59
C LYS A 46 -8.34 2.50 4.01
N ALA A 47 -7.55 2.14 5.02
CA ALA A 47 -7.86 2.42 6.43
C ALA A 47 -7.45 3.83 6.89
N GLY A 48 -6.61 4.54 6.13
CA GLY A 48 -6.12 5.87 6.49
C GLY A 48 -4.95 5.88 7.48
N HIS A 49 -4.18 4.79 7.59
CA HIS A 49 -3.06 4.69 8.54
C HIS A 49 -1.79 5.35 8.01
N VAL A 50 -1.74 6.67 8.13
CA VAL A 50 -0.69 7.55 7.57
C VAL A 50 0.72 7.15 8.02
N GLU A 51 0.94 6.94 9.32
CA GLU A 51 2.27 6.58 9.85
C GLU A 51 2.75 5.22 9.35
N PHE A 52 1.85 4.23 9.33
CA PHE A 52 2.16 2.90 8.82
C PHE A 52 2.55 2.94 7.34
N VAL A 53 1.88 3.78 6.57
CA VAL A 53 2.14 3.97 5.13
C VAL A 53 3.49 4.61 4.91
N MET A 54 3.83 5.66 5.66
CA MET A 54 5.15 6.28 5.59
C MET A 54 6.24 5.25 5.84
N GLU A 55 6.07 4.44 6.89
CA GLU A 55 7.06 3.43 7.23
C GLU A 55 7.20 2.37 6.16
N MET A 56 6.07 1.89 5.61
CA MET A 56 6.08 0.93 4.52
C MET A 56 6.66 1.52 3.22
N MET A 57 6.44 2.81 2.93
CA MET A 57 7.07 3.50 1.81
C MET A 57 8.58 3.62 1.97
N ASN A 58 9.06 3.89 3.18
CA ASN A 58 10.49 3.92 3.49
C ASN A 58 11.15 2.55 3.29
N LEU A 59 10.44 1.48 3.66
CA LEU A 59 10.93 0.10 3.55
C LEU A 59 10.85 -0.47 2.12
N LYS A 60 9.74 -0.25 1.41
CA LYS A 60 9.50 -0.81 0.07
C LYS A 60 8.61 0.12 -0.77
N PRO A 61 9.18 1.17 -1.38
CA PRO A 61 8.42 2.16 -2.15
C PRO A 61 7.76 1.56 -3.41
N SER A 62 8.25 0.42 -3.93
CA SER A 62 7.63 -0.23 -5.10
C SER A 62 6.17 -0.64 -4.87
N PHE A 63 5.76 -0.84 -3.61
CA PHE A 63 4.38 -1.18 -3.29
C PHE A 63 3.39 -0.04 -3.58
N ALA A 64 3.86 1.20 -3.68
CA ALA A 64 3.06 2.38 -4.03
C ALA A 64 2.37 2.26 -5.40
N ARG A 65 3.03 1.58 -6.34
CA ARG A 65 2.60 1.45 -7.74
C ARG A 65 2.00 0.09 -8.04
N LYS A 66 2.05 -0.84 -7.08
CA LYS A 66 1.54 -2.20 -7.25
C LYS A 66 0.03 -2.17 -7.35
N LEU A 67 -0.53 -3.04 -8.18
CA LEU A 67 -1.97 -3.18 -8.33
C LEU A 67 -2.45 -4.39 -7.53
N ASN A 68 -3.60 -4.25 -6.87
CA ASN A 68 -4.28 -5.37 -6.24
C ASN A 68 -5.05 -6.21 -7.28
N GLN A 69 -5.83 -7.20 -6.81
CA GLN A 69 -6.60 -8.10 -7.68
C GLN A 69 -7.71 -7.39 -8.46
N ASP A 70 -8.24 -6.30 -7.91
CA ASP A 70 -9.19 -5.40 -8.58
C ASP A 70 -8.49 -4.46 -9.58
N GLY A 71 -7.15 -4.48 -9.63
CA GLY A 71 -6.38 -3.62 -10.50
C GLY A 71 -6.25 -2.20 -9.99
N LEU A 72 -6.43 -1.98 -8.70
CA LEU A 72 -6.34 -0.68 -8.05
C LEU A 72 -4.99 -0.57 -7.35
N SER A 73 -4.38 0.62 -7.38
CA SER A 73 -3.19 0.93 -6.57
C SER A 73 -3.60 1.49 -5.20
N PRO A 74 -2.68 1.61 -4.22
CA PRO A 74 -2.99 2.16 -2.90
C PRO A 74 -3.63 3.56 -2.95
N ILE A 75 -3.22 4.42 -3.89
CA ILE A 75 -3.82 5.76 -4.05
C ILE A 75 -5.26 5.71 -4.59
N HIS A 76 -5.60 4.73 -5.44
CA HIS A 76 -6.98 4.52 -5.87
C HIS A 76 -7.86 4.16 -4.67
N LEU A 77 -7.36 3.30 -3.78
CA LEU A 77 -8.09 2.96 -2.55
C LEU A 77 -8.20 4.15 -1.61
N ALA A 78 -7.12 4.93 -1.42
CA ALA A 78 -7.19 6.13 -0.60
C ALA A 78 -8.26 7.12 -1.10
N LEU A 79 -8.38 7.32 -2.42
CA LEU A 79 -9.43 8.16 -3.01
C LEU A 79 -10.83 7.55 -2.86
N ALA A 80 -10.98 6.24 -3.14
CA ALA A 80 -12.26 5.55 -3.04
C ALA A 80 -12.83 5.54 -1.61
N TYR A 81 -11.96 5.62 -0.60
CA TYR A 81 -12.31 5.66 0.82
C TYR A 81 -12.17 7.06 1.44
N GLU A 82 -12.08 8.12 0.63
CA GLU A 82 -12.05 9.53 1.04
C GLU A 82 -10.90 9.90 2.01
N GLN A 83 -9.79 9.17 1.95
CA GLN A 83 -8.61 9.37 2.80
C GLN A 83 -7.73 10.51 2.26
N LYS A 84 -8.18 11.75 2.39
CA LYS A 84 -7.51 12.93 1.80
C LYS A 84 -6.05 13.10 2.25
N GLU A 85 -5.80 13.01 3.55
CA GLU A 85 -4.45 13.13 4.13
C GLU A 85 -3.49 12.07 3.59
N MET A 86 -4.01 10.85 3.39
CA MET A 86 -3.27 9.74 2.82
C MET A 86 -2.94 9.99 1.34
N VAL A 87 -3.88 10.54 0.56
CA VAL A 87 -3.63 10.91 -0.84
C VAL A 87 -2.54 11.99 -0.93
N ASP A 88 -2.63 13.03 -0.10
CA ASP A 88 -1.63 14.09 -0.06
C ASP A 88 -0.24 13.54 0.29
N LEU A 89 -0.16 12.61 1.24
CA LEU A 89 1.10 11.97 1.61
C LEU A 89 1.69 11.14 0.46
N LEU A 90 0.86 10.33 -0.20
CA LEU A 90 1.29 9.50 -1.33
C LEU A 90 1.82 10.38 -2.46
N LEU A 91 1.12 11.47 -2.79
CA LEU A 91 1.52 12.41 -3.84
C LEU A 91 2.73 13.26 -3.44
N ALA A 92 2.90 13.57 -2.16
CA ALA A 92 4.10 14.23 -1.66
C ALA A 92 5.33 13.33 -1.78
N SER A 93 5.15 12.01 -1.60
CA SER A 93 6.23 11.02 -1.75
C SER A 93 6.58 10.78 -3.21
N ASP A 94 5.57 10.61 -4.06
CA ASP A 94 5.74 10.37 -5.50
C ASP A 94 4.54 10.94 -6.28
N LYS A 95 4.76 12.06 -6.98
CA LYS A 95 3.73 12.74 -7.78
C LYS A 95 3.26 11.92 -8.96
N ASP A 96 4.08 10.99 -9.46
CA ASP A 96 3.71 10.14 -10.60
C ASP A 96 2.64 9.12 -10.23
N LEU A 97 2.35 8.93 -8.93
CA LEU A 97 1.26 8.07 -8.46
C LEU A 97 -0.11 8.54 -8.95
N ALA A 98 -0.28 9.85 -9.20
CA ALA A 98 -1.51 10.41 -9.80
C ALA A 98 -1.76 9.88 -11.24
N CYS A 99 -0.72 9.40 -11.91
CA CYS A 99 -0.77 8.93 -13.29
C CYS A 99 -0.79 7.39 -13.40
N VAL A 100 -0.74 6.67 -12.27
CA VAL A 100 -0.73 5.20 -12.26
C VAL A 100 -2.05 4.70 -12.81
N LYS A 101 -2.01 3.96 -13.92
CA LYS A 101 -3.23 3.38 -14.50
C LYS A 101 -3.57 2.09 -13.80
N GLY A 102 -4.80 1.99 -13.31
CA GLY A 102 -5.38 0.73 -12.88
C GLY A 102 -5.57 -0.24 -14.05
N LYS A 103 -6.08 -1.44 -13.76
CA LYS A 103 -6.31 -2.49 -14.76
C LYS A 103 -7.27 -2.08 -15.88
N GLU A 104 -8.22 -1.19 -15.60
CA GLU A 104 -9.16 -0.64 -16.60
C GLU A 104 -8.62 0.58 -17.35
N GLY A 105 -7.35 0.96 -17.11
CA GLY A 105 -6.73 2.12 -17.76
C GLY A 105 -7.07 3.46 -17.12
N TYR A 106 -7.92 3.47 -16.09
CA TYR A 106 -8.25 4.67 -15.31
C TYR A 106 -7.10 5.10 -14.42
N THR A 107 -6.89 6.41 -14.36
CA THR A 107 -6.03 7.05 -13.36
C THR A 107 -6.81 7.25 -12.05
N PRO A 108 -6.13 7.40 -10.90
CA PRO A 108 -6.81 7.68 -9.64
C PRO A 108 -7.70 8.93 -9.69
N LEU A 109 -7.33 9.91 -10.51
CA LEU A 109 -8.07 11.17 -10.73
C LEU A 109 -9.04 11.14 -11.92
N HIS A 110 -9.36 9.97 -12.48
CA HIS A 110 -10.34 9.85 -13.56
C HIS A 110 -11.78 9.99 -13.03
#